data_AF-A0A7Y0A3J2-F1
#
_entry.id   AF-A0A7Y0A3J2-F1
#
_cell.length_a   1.000
_cell.length_b   1.000
_cell.length_c   1.000
_cell.angle_alpha   90.00
_cell.angle_beta   90.00
_cell.angle_gamma   90.00
#
_symmetry.space_group_name_H-M   'P 1'
#
loop_
_entity.id
_entity.type
_entity.pdbx_description
1 polymer ?
#
loop_
_entity_poly.entity_id
_entity_poly.type
_entity_poly.pdbx_seq_one_letter_code
_entity_poly.pdbx_strand_id
1 'polypeptide(L)'
;MNFVFPFYVAGELLLLGILYIRKLHMSVYWYIPVALLAALFFIDSQMLTNDVKKVISNIVVICFAGYALLTVIKSSKINDRFILADSFIFVYYALSVFLFFLLRQLSDLGKEEANMIWSINNILSSFLYVSIIYTFLKLKK
;
A
#
# COMPACT_ATOMS: atom_id res chain seq x y z
N MET A 1 -7.17 -14.79 -15.04
CA MET A 1 -6.89 -13.93 -13.87
C MET A 1 -6.03 -12.69 -14.17
N ASN A 2 -5.55 -12.46 -15.41
CA ASN A 2 -4.65 -11.33 -15.71
C ASN A 2 -5.33 -9.97 -15.93
N PHE A 3 -6.65 -9.92 -16.14
CA PHE A 3 -7.35 -8.67 -16.47
C PHE A 3 -7.70 -7.82 -15.23
N VAL A 4 -7.90 -8.43 -14.06
CA VAL A 4 -8.33 -7.73 -12.83
C VAL A 4 -7.14 -7.14 -12.07
N PHE A 5 -5.95 -7.72 -12.25
CA PHE A 5 -4.74 -7.35 -11.50
C PHE A 5 -4.33 -5.88 -11.69
N PRO A 6 -4.31 -5.31 -12.92
CA PRO A 6 -3.95 -3.91 -13.12
C PRO A 6 -4.94 -2.96 -12.45
N PHE A 7 -6.24 -3.28 -12.52
CA PHE A 7 -7.31 -2.50 -11.88
C PHE A 7 -7.19 -2.52 -10.35
N TYR A 8 -6.88 -3.68 -9.78
CA TYR A 8 -6.68 -3.82 -8.33
C TYR A 8 -5.50 -2.98 -7.84
N VAL A 9 -4.33 -3.09 -8.48
CA VAL A 9 -3.11 -2.36 -8.05
C VAL A 9 -3.26 -0.85 -8.26
N ALA A 10 -3.80 -0.43 -9.40
CA ALA A 10 -4.01 1.00 -9.68
C ALA A 10 -5.08 1.61 -8.77
N GLY A 11 -6.16 0.87 -8.49
CA GLY A 11 -7.24 1.30 -7.60
C GLY A 11 -6.77 1.43 -6.15
N GLU A 12 -6.01 0.46 -5.65
CA GLU A 12 -5.41 0.48 -4.31
C GLU A 12 -4.49 1.70 -4.14
N LEU A 13 -3.61 1.95 -5.12
CA LEU A 13 -2.71 3.10 -5.12
C LEU A 13 -3.46 4.44 -5.14
N LEU A 14 -4.48 4.57 -6.00
CA LEU A 14 -5.28 5.79 -6.10
C LEU A 14 -6.03 6.07 -4.78
N LEU A 15 -6.69 5.05 -4.23
CA LEU A 15 -7.52 5.20 -3.05
C LEU A 15 -6.67 5.61 -1.84
N LEU A 16 -5.56 4.90 -1.59
CA LEU A 16 -4.66 5.20 -0.48
C LEU A 16 -3.90 6.49 -0.70
N GLY A 17 -3.41 6.75 -1.92
CA GLY A 17 -2.72 7.98 -2.25
C GLY A 17 -3.61 9.21 -2.04
N ILE A 18 -4.85 9.20 -2.55
CA ILE A 18 -5.82 10.30 -2.34
C ILE A 18 -6.14 10.48 -0.86
N LEU A 19 -6.34 9.39 -0.12
CA LEU A 19 -6.62 9.42 1.32
C LEU A 19 -5.49 10.11 2.08
N TYR A 20 -4.23 9.72 1.82
CA TYR A 20 -3.07 10.31 2.48
C TYR A 20 -2.83 11.77 2.07
N ILE A 21 -2.94 12.12 0.79
CA ILE A 21 -2.81 13.52 0.34
C ILE A 21 -3.83 14.41 1.07
N ARG A 22 -5.09 13.95 1.15
CA ARG A 22 -6.15 14.71 1.82
C ARG A 22 -5.92 14.81 3.32
N LYS A 23 -5.52 13.72 3.95
CA LYS A 23 -5.23 13.65 5.40
C LYS A 23 -4.05 14.54 5.79
N LEU A 24 -3.01 14.58 4.97
CA LEU A 24 -1.79 15.35 5.21
C LEU A 24 -1.91 16.82 4.82
N HIS A 25 -3.08 17.26 4.32
CA HIS A 25 -3.30 18.59 3.77
C HIS A 25 -2.20 18.97 2.75
N MET A 26 -1.75 18.00 1.95
CA MET A 26 -0.72 18.20 0.94
C MET A 26 -1.26 19.04 -0.23
N SER A 27 -0.35 19.72 -0.94
CA SER A 27 -0.72 20.54 -2.09
C SER A 27 -1.33 19.71 -3.22
N VAL A 28 -2.21 20.34 -4.00
CA VAL A 28 -2.94 19.68 -5.11
C VAL A 28 -1.99 19.04 -6.13
N TYR A 29 -0.76 19.53 -6.22
CA TYR A 29 0.30 18.98 -7.07
C TYR A 29 0.64 17.51 -6.76
N TRP A 30 0.41 17.02 -5.54
CA TRP A 30 0.66 15.61 -5.19
C TRP A 30 -0.37 14.63 -5.77
N TYR A 31 -1.55 15.10 -6.19
CA TYR A 31 -2.51 14.24 -6.90
C TYR A 31 -2.01 13.84 -8.30
N ILE A 32 -1.22 14.71 -8.94
CA ILE A 32 -0.70 14.49 -10.30
C ILE A 32 0.21 13.26 -10.38
N PRO A 33 1.29 13.13 -9.56
CA PRO A 33 2.15 11.96 -9.62
C PRO A 33 1.39 10.68 -9.23
N VAL A 34 0.49 10.71 -8.25
CA VAL A 34 -0.30 9.52 -7.85
C VAL A 34 -1.23 9.06 -8.97
N ALA A 35 -1.95 9.99 -9.60
CA ALA A 35 -2.85 9.67 -10.72
C ALA A 35 -2.08 9.18 -11.95
N LEU A 36 -0.93 9.80 -12.25
CA LEU A 36 -0.07 9.40 -13.36
C LEU A 36 0.51 8.00 -13.14
N LEU A 37 0.96 7.68 -11.93
CA LEU A 37 1.53 6.38 -11.58
C LEU A 37 0.46 5.28 -11.63
N ALA A 38 -0.77 5.56 -11.17
CA ALA A 38 -1.89 4.66 -11.31
C ALA A 38 -2.29 4.43 -12.78
N ALA A 39 -2.29 5.48 -13.61
CA ALA A 39 -2.55 5.36 -15.04
C ALA A 39 -1.47 4.54 -15.76
N LEU A 40 -0.19 4.70 -15.38
CA LEU A 40 0.90 3.89 -15.89
C LEU A 40 0.77 2.40 -15.52
N PHE A 41 0.26 2.09 -14.32
CA PHE A 41 -0.03 0.72 -13.92
C PHE A 41 -1.24 0.12 -14.64
N PHE A 42 -2.18 0.98 -15.06
CA PHE A 42 -3.36 0.59 -15.80
C PHE A 42 -3.05 0.23 -17.26
N ILE A 43 -2.16 1.00 -17.90
CA ILE A 43 -1.68 0.69 -19.24
C ILE A 43 -0.82 -0.57 -19.10
N ASP A 44 -1.32 -1.69 -19.62
CA ASP A 44 -0.62 -2.99 -19.60
C ASP A 44 0.57 -2.96 -20.56
N SER A 45 1.57 -2.16 -20.20
CA SER A 45 2.87 -2.17 -20.85
C SER A 45 3.57 -3.45 -20.40
N GLN A 46 3.92 -4.30 -21.37
CA GLN A 46 4.73 -5.52 -21.18
C GLN A 46 6.14 -5.23 -20.61
N MET A 47 6.47 -3.97 -20.33
CA MET A 47 7.75 -3.51 -19.81
C MET A 47 8.03 -3.97 -18.37
N LEU A 48 6.99 -4.15 -17.55
CA LEU A 48 7.13 -4.59 -16.15
C LEU A 48 6.25 -5.81 -15.86
N THR A 49 6.82 -6.80 -15.18
CA THR A 49 6.04 -7.90 -14.60
C THR A 49 5.07 -7.37 -13.54
N ASN A 50 3.89 -7.99 -13.48
CA ASN A 50 2.81 -7.63 -12.58
C ASN A 50 3.25 -7.57 -11.11
N ASP A 51 4.13 -8.48 -10.69
CA ASP A 51 4.64 -8.49 -9.32
C ASP A 51 5.48 -7.26 -8.99
N VAL A 52 6.27 -6.77 -9.94
CA VAL A 52 7.08 -5.56 -9.76
C VAL A 52 6.20 -4.31 -9.69
N LYS A 53 5.14 -4.23 -10.52
CA LYS A 53 4.15 -3.13 -10.46
C LYS A 53 3.51 -3.05 -9.07
N LYS A 54 3.12 -4.20 -8.51
CA LYS A 54 2.53 -4.27 -7.15
C LYS A 54 3.51 -3.82 -6.06
N VAL A 55 4.77 -4.20 -6.16
CA VAL A 55 5.78 -3.83 -5.15
C VAL A 55 6.09 -2.35 -5.20
N ILE A 56 6.18 -1.76 -6.40
CA ILE A 56 6.35 -0.31 -6.54
C ILE A 56 5.14 0.43 -5.93
N SER A 57 3.92 -0.04 -6.19
CA SER A 57 2.71 0.50 -5.56
C SER A 57 2.81 0.49 -4.02
N ASN A 58 3.18 -0.67 -3.45
CA ASN A 58 3.33 -0.84 -2.01
C ASN A 58 4.39 0.11 -1.43
N ILE A 59 5.53 0.29 -2.11
CA ILE A 59 6.57 1.24 -1.69
C ILE A 59 6.03 2.67 -1.63
N VAL A 60 5.27 3.11 -2.62
CA VAL A 60 4.65 4.43 -2.63
C VAL A 60 3.71 4.61 -1.43
N VAL A 61 2.91 3.59 -1.11
CA VAL A 61 2.02 3.61 0.06
C VAL A 61 2.82 3.68 1.37
N ILE A 62 3.93 2.93 1.49
CA ILE A 62 4.84 3.02 2.65
C ILE A 62 5.36 4.44 2.83
N CYS A 63 5.77 5.12 1.75
CA CYS A 63 6.26 6.50 1.82
C CYS A 63 5.20 7.45 2.38
N PHE A 64 3.94 7.34 1.93
CA PHE A 64 2.84 8.16 2.43
C PHE A 64 2.51 7.87 3.91
N ALA A 65 2.39 6.59 4.27
CA ALA A 65 2.11 6.18 5.64
C ALA A 65 3.26 6.59 6.59
N GLY A 66 4.51 6.40 6.18
CA GLY A 66 5.69 6.80 6.93
C GLY A 66 5.78 8.31 7.12
N TYR A 67 5.49 9.08 6.07
CA TYR A 67 5.44 10.54 6.17
C TYR A 67 4.35 11.02 7.15
N ALA A 68 3.18 10.36 7.15
CA ALA A 68 2.12 10.64 8.13
C ALA A 68 2.58 10.37 9.56
N LEU A 69 3.20 9.22 9.82
CA LEU A 69 3.74 8.89 11.14
C LEU A 69 4.82 9.90 11.58
N LEU A 70 5.74 10.27 10.70
CA LEU A 70 6.78 11.27 11.00
C LEU A 70 6.18 12.64 11.32
N THR A 71 5.13 13.05 10.60
CA THR A 71 4.44 14.32 10.82
C THR A 71 3.73 14.35 12.17
N VAL A 72 3.14 13.22 12.59
CA VAL A 72 2.51 13.10 13.92
C VAL A 72 3.57 13.18 15.04
N ILE A 73 4.70 12.49 14.89
CA ILE A 73 5.82 12.56 15.85
C ILE A 73 6.36 14.00 15.95
N LYS A 74 6.55 14.67 14.82
CA LYS A 74 7.08 16.05 14.77
C LYS A 74 6.10 17.09 15.35
N SER A 75 4.80 16.88 15.21
CA SER A 75 3.78 17.85 15.63
C SER A 75 3.32 17.68 17.09
N SER A 76 3.81 16.67 17.83
CA SER A 76 3.47 16.38 19.23
C SER A 76 1.94 16.29 19.51
N LYS A 77 1.12 16.15 18.47
CA LYS A 77 -0.32 15.93 18.59
C LYS A 77 -0.56 14.46 18.92
N ILE A 78 -0.51 14.16 20.21
CA ILE A 78 -0.66 12.80 20.79
C ILE A 78 -2.06 12.20 20.53
N ASN A 79 -3.06 13.00 20.14
CA ASN A 79 -4.45 12.56 20.04
C ASN A 79 -4.94 12.28 18.60
N ASP A 80 -4.03 11.94 17.69
CA ASP A 80 -4.45 11.54 16.35
C ASP A 80 -4.95 10.09 16.39
N ARG A 81 -6.28 9.94 16.46
CA ARG A 81 -7.00 8.65 16.50
C ARG A 81 -6.65 7.71 15.33
N PHE A 82 -5.94 8.23 14.34
CA PHE A 82 -5.54 7.54 13.13
C PHE A 82 -4.08 7.03 13.15
N ILE A 83 -3.28 7.35 14.17
CA ILE A 83 -1.86 6.92 14.26
C ILE A 83 -1.72 5.39 14.24
N LEU A 84 -2.64 4.70 14.89
CA LEU A 84 -2.66 3.24 14.97
C LEU A 84 -3.00 2.62 13.61
N ALA A 85 -3.94 3.22 12.87
CA ALA A 85 -4.27 2.79 11.51
C ALA A 85 -3.11 3.04 10.53
N ASP A 86 -2.46 4.21 10.59
CA ASP A 86 -1.27 4.50 9.77
C ASP A 86 -0.11 3.55 10.08
N SER A 87 0.06 3.20 11.36
CA SER A 87 1.08 2.25 11.79
C SER A 87 0.81 0.86 11.20
N PHE A 88 -0.45 0.39 11.22
CA PHE A 88 -0.81 -0.88 10.60
C PHE A 88 -0.63 -0.87 9.09
N ILE A 89 -1.00 0.23 8.41
CA ILE A 89 -0.75 0.42 6.97
C ILE A 89 0.74 0.35 6.68
N PHE A 90 1.55 1.12 7.40
CA PHE A 90 3.00 1.14 7.22
C PHE A 90 3.62 -0.25 7.42
N VAL A 91 3.30 -0.92 8.53
CA VAL A 91 3.84 -2.26 8.85
C VAL A 91 3.41 -3.29 7.82
N TYR A 92 2.14 -3.28 7.40
CA TYR A 92 1.63 -4.22 6.41
C TYR A 92 2.36 -4.09 5.07
N TYR A 93 2.41 -2.89 4.50
CA TYR A 93 3.03 -2.71 3.19
C TYR A 93 4.56 -2.92 3.27
N ALA A 94 5.20 -2.51 4.37
CA ALA A 94 6.62 -2.78 4.60
C ALA A 94 6.91 -4.29 4.66
N LEU A 95 6.09 -5.06 5.38
CA LEU A 95 6.20 -6.51 5.42
C LEU A 95 5.96 -7.11 4.03
N SER A 96 4.96 -6.63 3.29
CA SER A 96 4.65 -7.10 1.94
C SER A 96 5.83 -6.90 0.96
N VAL A 97 6.46 -5.72 0.99
CA VAL A 97 7.64 -5.42 0.19
C VAL A 97 8.83 -6.27 0.63
N PHE A 98 9.06 -6.41 1.94
CA PHE A 98 10.11 -7.25 2.49
C PHE A 98 9.96 -8.71 2.06
N LEU A 99 8.77 -9.29 2.20
CA LEU A 99 8.47 -10.65 1.76
C LEU A 99 8.69 -10.82 0.26
N PHE A 100 8.30 -9.84 -0.56
CA PHE A 100 8.58 -9.90 -2.00
C PHE A 100 10.08 -9.97 -2.31
N PHE A 101 10.89 -9.13 -1.67
CA PHE A 101 12.35 -9.19 -1.83
C PHE A 101 12.93 -10.51 -1.33
N LEU A 102 12.41 -11.02 -0.21
CA LEU A 102 12.79 -12.31 0.35
C LEU A 102 12.51 -13.43 -0.65
N LEU A 103 11.30 -13.55 -1.19
CA LEU A 103 10.98 -14.55 -2.23
C LEU A 103 11.86 -14.43 -3.47
N ARG A 104 12.17 -13.20 -3.89
CA ARG A 104 12.95 -12.98 -5.12
C ARG A 104 14.43 -13.29 -4.93
N GLN A 105 14.98 -13.06 -3.74
CA GLN A 105 16.35 -13.44 -3.40
C GLN A 105 16.47 -14.95 -3.14
N LEU A 106 15.41 -15.55 -2.61
CA LEU A 106 15.27 -16.98 -2.37
C LEU A 106 14.52 -17.66 -3.52
N SER A 107 14.85 -17.31 -4.77
CA SER A 107 14.22 -17.86 -5.98
C SER A 107 14.40 -19.38 -6.17
N ASP A 108 15.12 -20.02 -5.25
CA ASP A 108 15.34 -21.46 -5.15
C ASP A 108 14.48 -22.14 -4.06
N LEU A 109 13.60 -21.38 -3.36
CA LEU A 109 12.61 -21.96 -2.44
C LEU A 109 11.60 -22.82 -3.20
N GLY A 110 11.21 -23.93 -2.58
CA GLY A 110 10.23 -24.84 -3.17
C GLY A 110 8.88 -24.14 -3.40
N LYS A 111 8.09 -24.63 -4.39
CA LYS A 111 6.76 -24.09 -4.71
C LYS A 111 5.82 -23.99 -3.50
N GLU A 112 5.96 -24.88 -2.52
CA GLU A 112 5.16 -24.87 -1.29
C GLU A 112 5.51 -23.71 -0.36
N GLU A 113 6.78 -23.39 -0.19
CA GLU A 113 7.26 -22.31 0.67
C GLU A 113 6.88 -20.94 0.10
N ALA A 114 7.01 -20.78 -1.22
CA ALA A 114 6.55 -19.59 -1.93
C ALA A 114 5.02 -19.37 -1.76
N ASN A 115 4.22 -20.45 -1.83
CA ASN A 115 2.78 -20.40 -1.63
C ASN A 115 2.40 -20.06 -0.18
N MET A 116 3.14 -20.56 0.81
CA MET A 116 2.93 -20.25 2.21
C MET A 116 3.14 -18.76 2.48
N ILE A 117 4.24 -18.19 1.98
CA ILE A 117 4.53 -16.76 2.16
C ILE A 117 3.49 -15.89 1.42
N TRP A 118 3.06 -16.29 0.23
CA TRP A 118 2.02 -15.58 -0.51
C TRP A 118 0.67 -15.59 0.25
N SER A 119 0.34 -16.72 0.89
CA SER A 119 -0.86 -16.84 1.73
C SER A 119 -0.81 -15.96 2.97
N ILE A 120 0.35 -15.91 3.65
CA ILE A 120 0.58 -15.01 4.79
C ILE A 120 0.36 -13.55 4.38
N ASN A 121 0.89 -13.14 3.22
CA ASN A 121 0.70 -11.80 2.71
C ASN A 121 -0.79 -11.48 2.43
N ASN A 122 -1.57 -12.41 1.89
CA ASN A 122 -3.01 -12.22 1.65
C ASN A 122 -3.86 -12.16 2.94
N ILE A 123 -3.50 -12.93 3.97
CA ILE A 123 -4.16 -12.86 5.29
C ILE A 123 -3.94 -11.49 5.92
N LEU A 124 -2.68 -11.02 5.89
CA LEU A 124 -2.33 -9.69 6.34
C LEU A 124 -3.06 -8.60 5.54
N SER A 125 -3.25 -8.78 4.23
CA SER A 125 -4.03 -7.86 3.38
C SER A 125 -5.48 -7.78 3.82
N SER A 126 -6.11 -8.90 4.17
CA SER A 126 -7.49 -8.94 4.65
C SER A 126 -7.65 -8.16 5.95
N PHE A 127 -6.71 -8.32 6.89
CA PHE A 127 -6.70 -7.54 8.14
C PHE A 127 -6.59 -6.05 7.86
N LEU A 128 -5.71 -5.64 6.95
CA LEU A 128 -5.55 -4.25 6.56
C LEU A 128 -6.86 -3.65 6.02
N TYR A 129 -7.51 -4.36 5.08
CA TYR A 129 -8.76 -3.90 4.49
C TYR A 129 -9.86 -3.72 5.53
N VAL A 130 -9.98 -4.65 6.47
CA VAL A 130 -10.92 -4.54 7.58
C VAL A 130 -10.59 -3.35 8.47
N SER A 131 -9.31 -3.11 8.78
CA SER A 131 -8.88 -1.94 9.55
C SER A 131 -9.19 -0.62 8.82
N ILE A 132 -8.96 -0.54 7.51
CA ILE A 132 -9.29 0.65 6.71
C ILE A 132 -10.80 0.89 6.71
N ILE A 133 -11.61 -0.14 6.46
CA ILE A 133 -13.08 -0.05 6.48
C ILE A 133 -13.56 0.41 7.87
N TYR A 134 -13.00 -0.16 8.94
CA TYR A 134 -13.31 0.22 10.31
C TYR A 134 -12.97 1.70 10.58
N THR A 135 -11.78 2.14 10.19
CA THR A 135 -11.35 3.54 10.32
C THR A 135 -12.25 4.48 9.52
N PHE A 136 -12.65 4.09 8.30
CA PHE A 136 -13.55 4.87 7.44
C PHE A 136 -14.97 4.95 8.00
N LEU A 137 -15.50 3.86 8.56
CA LEU A 137 -16.79 3.85 9.25
C LEU A 137 -16.77 4.74 10.51
N LYS A 138 -15.63 4.80 11.21
CA LYS A 138 -15.44 5.66 12.38
C LYS A 138 -15.27 7.15 12.01
N LEU A 139 -14.86 7.47 10.78
CA LEU A 139 -14.79 8.82 10.21
C LEU A 139 -16.17 9.42 9.86
N LYS A 140 -17.19 8.57 9.64
CA LYS A 140 -18.57 9.01 9.29
C LYS A 140 -19.42 9.36 10.53
N LYS A 141 -18.89 9.20 11.73
CA LYS A 141 -19.59 9.45 13.00
C LYS A 141 -18.89 10.57 13.77
#